data_AF-A0A6V7M7N7-F1
#
_entry.id   AF-A0A6V7M7N7-F1
#
_cell.length_a   1.000
_cell.length_b   1.000
_cell.length_c   1.000
_cell.angle_alpha   90.00
_cell.angle_beta   90.00
_cell.angle_gamma   90.00
#
_symmetry.space_group_name_H-M   'P 1'
#
loop_
_entity.id
_entity.type
_entity.pdbx_description
1 polymer ?
#
loop_
_entity_poly.entity_id
_entity_poly.type
_entity_poly.pdbx_seq_one_letter_code
_entity_poly.pdbx_strand_id
1 'polypeptide(L)' 'KTSEQPSKTLSKSAPKTTAPLAERMRPSSFTNYIGQSHVIGKQSMLHQLLTKGEIPNIILWGPPGCGK' A
#
# COMPACT_ATOMS: atom_id res chain seq x y z
N LYS A 1 -0.53 12.46 -40.19
CA LYS A 1 -0.37 13.24 -38.95
C LYS A 1 -0.60 12.28 -37.80
N THR A 2 0.48 11.97 -37.11
CA THR A 2 0.63 10.99 -36.02
C THR A 2 -0.49 11.10 -34.99
N SER A 3 -1.23 10.01 -34.77
CA SER A 3 -2.10 9.83 -33.60
C SER A 3 -1.38 8.90 -32.63
N GLU A 4 -0.58 9.48 -31.76
CA GLU A 4 0.18 8.81 -30.71
C GLU A 4 -0.78 8.48 -29.56
N GLN A 5 -1.14 7.21 -29.44
CA GLN A 5 -1.87 6.67 -28.30
C GLN A 5 -0.86 6.49 -27.15
N PRO A 6 -1.05 7.07 -25.95
CA PRO A 6 -0.15 6.81 -24.84
C PRO A 6 -0.39 5.39 -24.32
N SER A 7 0.64 4.56 -24.52
CA SER A 7 0.77 3.19 -24.08
C SER A 7 0.41 3.05 -22.59
N LYS A 8 -0.74 2.41 -22.30
CA LYS A 8 -1.05 1.87 -20.97
C LYS A 8 -0.01 0.80 -20.65
N THR A 9 0.93 1.10 -19.76
CA THR A 9 1.86 0.10 -19.22
C THR A 9 1.08 -0.80 -18.26
N LEU A 10 0.64 -1.97 -18.75
CA LEU A 10 0.11 -3.03 -17.89
C LEU A 10 1.24 -3.52 -16.97
N SER A 11 1.14 -3.26 -15.67
CA SER A 11 2.04 -3.86 -14.67
C SER A 11 1.78 -5.36 -14.58
N LYS A 12 2.73 -6.12 -15.08
CA LYS A 12 2.75 -7.58 -15.16
C LYS A 12 2.70 -8.22 -13.76
N SER A 13 1.59 -8.86 -13.40
CA SER A 13 1.49 -9.69 -12.19
C SER A 13 2.23 -11.01 -12.40
N ALA A 14 3.50 -11.05 -11.98
CA ALA A 14 4.28 -12.28 -11.94
C ALA A 14 3.66 -13.27 -10.91
N PRO A 15 3.74 -14.59 -11.14
CA PRO A 15 3.28 -15.58 -10.17
C PRO A 15 4.00 -15.37 -8.82
N LYS A 16 3.25 -15.42 -7.70
CA LYS A 16 3.73 -15.11 -6.33
C LYS A 16 4.99 -15.88 -5.90
N THR A 17 5.35 -16.97 -6.59
CA THR A 17 6.55 -17.78 -6.37
C THR A 17 7.85 -17.14 -6.87
N THR A 18 7.81 -16.27 -7.88
CA THR A 18 9.01 -15.58 -8.41
C THR A 18 9.22 -14.20 -7.81
N ALA A 19 8.30 -13.74 -6.95
CA ALA A 19 8.37 -12.43 -6.33
C ALA A 19 9.40 -12.42 -5.17
N PRO A 20 10.13 -11.30 -4.96
CA PRO A 20 11.06 -11.16 -3.85
C PRO A 20 10.34 -11.32 -2.50
N LEU A 21 11.07 -11.74 -1.46
CA LEU A 21 10.51 -11.99 -0.13
C LEU A 21 9.72 -10.79 0.41
N ALA A 22 10.20 -9.57 0.19
CA ALA A 22 9.55 -8.34 0.64
C ALA A 22 8.11 -8.21 0.07
N GLU A 23 7.92 -8.53 -1.20
CA GLU A 23 6.60 -8.49 -1.83
C GLU A 23 5.69 -9.61 -1.32
N ARG A 24 6.28 -10.79 -1.07
CA ARG A 24 5.55 -11.92 -0.49
C ARG A 24 5.13 -11.68 0.96
N MET A 25 5.92 -10.93 1.72
CA MET A 25 5.67 -10.58 3.12
C MET A 25 4.78 -9.34 3.27
N ARG A 26 4.43 -8.66 2.17
CA ARG A 26 3.58 -7.47 2.19
C ARG A 26 2.21 -7.83 2.76
N PRO A 27 1.77 -7.20 3.87
CA PRO A 27 0.48 -7.49 4.47
C PRO A 27 -0.65 -7.15 3.50
N SER A 28 -1.59 -8.08 3.32
CA SER A 28 -2.80 -7.86 2.52
C SER A 28 -3.96 -7.22 3.31
N SER A 29 -3.82 -7.14 4.63
CA SER A 29 -4.80 -6.55 5.54
C SER A 29 -4.07 -5.83 6.67
N PHE A 30 -4.68 -4.75 7.18
CA PHE A 30 -4.19 -3.99 8.33
C PHE A 30 -4.09 -4.82 9.61
N THR A 31 -4.87 -5.91 9.74
CA THR A 31 -4.77 -6.82 10.89
C THR A 31 -3.46 -7.64 10.89
N ASN A 32 -2.89 -7.86 9.71
CA ASN A 32 -1.63 -8.59 9.54
C ASN A 32 -0.42 -7.65 9.53
N TYR A 33 -0.65 -6.34 9.68
CA TYR A 33 0.41 -5.36 9.76
C TYR A 33 1.04 -5.41 11.16
N ILE A 34 2.36 -5.58 11.21
CA ILE A 34 3.10 -5.73 12.46
C ILE A 34 3.70 -4.39 12.84
N GLY A 35 3.39 -3.92 14.04
CA GLY A 35 3.84 -2.63 14.55
C GLY A 35 2.92 -1.47 14.14
N GLN A 36 3.30 -0.26 14.52
CA GLN A 36 2.52 0.97 14.27
C GLN A 36 1.05 0.93 14.72
N SER A 37 0.74 0.25 15.84
CA SER A 37 -0.62 0.15 16.38
C SER A 37 -1.29 1.50 16.63
N HIS A 38 -0.50 2.54 16.95
CA HIS A 38 -1.01 3.89 17.15
C HIS A 38 -1.49 4.55 15.84
N VAL A 39 -0.89 4.19 14.70
CA VAL A 39 -1.20 4.80 13.39
C VAL A 39 -2.18 3.96 12.60
N ILE A 40 -2.12 2.63 12.67
CA ILE A 40 -2.86 1.71 11.79
C ILE A 40 -3.83 0.81 12.58
N GLY A 41 -3.74 0.81 13.91
CA GLY A 41 -4.62 -0.01 14.76
C GLY A 41 -6.09 0.38 14.66
N LYS A 42 -6.98 -0.49 15.15
CA LYS A 42 -8.44 -0.32 15.04
C LYS A 42 -8.98 1.00 15.61
N GLN A 43 -8.27 1.58 16.57
CA GLN A 43 -8.62 2.84 17.22
C GLN A 43 -7.87 4.05 16.66
N SER A 44 -7.00 3.87 15.65
CA SER A 44 -6.27 4.97 15.06
C SER A 44 -7.18 5.84 14.20
N MET A 45 -6.84 7.13 14.12
CA MET A 45 -7.53 8.08 13.23
C MET A 45 -7.52 7.59 11.78
N LEU A 46 -6.39 7.05 11.31
CA LEU A 46 -6.27 6.56 9.93
C LEU A 46 -7.23 5.38 9.66
N HIS A 47 -7.35 4.44 10.60
CA HIS A 47 -8.26 3.30 10.46
C HIS A 47 -9.73 3.75 10.42
N GLN A 48 -10.10 4.73 11.25
CA GLN A 48 -11.44 5.31 11.26
C GLN A 48 -11.76 6.04 9.96
N LEU A 49 -10.82 6.84 9.45
CA LEU A 49 -10.93 7.55 8.18
C LEU A 49 -11.08 6.60 6.99
N LEU A 50 -10.25 5.54 6.95
CA LEU A 50 -10.35 4.47 5.96
C LEU A 50 -11.71 3.76 6.02
N THR A 51 -12.22 3.48 7.23
CA THR A 51 -13.54 2.84 7.43
C THR A 51 -14.68 3.74 6.96
N LYS A 52 -14.55 5.06 7.15
CA LYS A 52 -15.52 6.05 6.68
C LYS A 52 -15.42 6.34 5.18
N GLY A 53 -14.37 5.87 4.49
CA GLY A 53 -14.12 6.15 3.08
C GLY A 53 -13.61 7.58 2.82
N GLU A 54 -13.24 8.30 3.87
CA GLU A 54 -12.72 9.66 3.79
C GLU A 54 -11.19 9.61 3.86
N ILE A 55 -10.53 9.54 2.70
CA ILE A 55 -9.07 9.48 2.64
C ILE A 55 -8.52 10.90 2.45
N PRO A 56 -7.95 11.54 3.49
CA PRO A 56 -7.33 12.84 3.33
C PRO A 56 -6.00 12.74 2.58
N ASN A 57 -5.45 13.87 2.16
CA ASN A 57 -4.09 13.95 1.65
C ASN A 57 -3.10 13.61 2.79
N ILE A 58 -2.36 12.52 2.65
CA ILE A 58 -1.46 12.00 3.69
C ILE A 58 -0.03 11.93 3.15
N ILE A 59 0.93 12.35 3.98
CA ILE A 59 2.36 12.13 3.76
C ILE A 59 2.84 11.11 4.78
N LEU A 60 3.30 9.95 4.30
CA LEU A 60 3.90 8.90 5.14
C LEU A 60 5.43 9.06 5.13
N TRP A 61 5.99 9.49 6.26
CA TRP A 61 7.43 9.68 6.44
C TRP A 61 7.98 8.73 7.51
N GLY A 62 9.18 8.20 7.27
CA GLY A 62 9.89 7.36 8.22
C GLY A 62 11.09 6.64 7.61
N PRO A 63 11.89 5.96 8.45
CA PRO A 63 13.07 5.20 8.03
C PRO A 63 12.76 4.17 6.93
N PRO A 64 13.78 3.66 6.20
CA PRO A 64 13.57 2.57 5.26
C PRO A 64 13.08 1.31 5.99
N GLY A 65 12.15 0.57 5.39
CA GLY A 65 11.64 -0.69 5.96
C GLY A 65 10.54 -0.54 7.02
N CYS A 66 10.10 0.67 7.37
CA CYS A 66 9.04 0.86 8.37
C CYS A 66 7.61 0.57 7.88
N GLY A 67 7.42 0.16 6.62
CA GLY A 67 6.09 -0.16 6.08
C GLY A 67 5.18 1.07 5.88
N LYS A 68 5.78 2.20 5.48
CA LYS A 68 5.07 3.28 4.78
C LYS A 68 4.51 2.81 3.44
#